data_AF-A0A7K4NKD6-F1
#
_entry.id   AF-A0A7K4NKD6-F1
#
_cell.length_a   1.000
_cell.length_b   1.000
_cell.length_c   1.000
_cell.angle_alpha   90.00
_cell.angle_beta   90.00
_cell.angle_gamma   90.00
#
_symmetry.space_group_name_H-M   'P 1'
#
loop_
_entity.id
_entity.type
_entity.pdbx_description
1 polymer ?
#
loop_
_entity_poly.entity_id
_entity_poly.type
_entity_poly.pdbx_seq_one_letter_code
_entity_poly.pdbx_strand_id
1 'polypeptide(L)'
;MLLISQNMESYDFVLPKEVVFRINLAWCNSLEELEGKLTKNKKSEFFLDLPVGRIKSPNNRYSLDDMIPIIEANPRITYFAVSNVENKNDLQPFLEKLPDYINIVLKIESPRAVENIKEICDSLKK
;
A
#
# COMPACT_ATOMS: atom_id res chain seq x y z
N MET A 1 -3.24 -10.24 12.89
CA MET A 1 -3.22 -8.85 12.39
C MET A 1 -4.64 -8.34 12.27
N LEU A 2 -4.98 -7.24 12.94
CA LEU A 2 -6.25 -6.54 12.73
C LEU A 2 -6.00 -5.32 11.84
N LEU A 3 -6.61 -5.31 10.65
CA LEU A 3 -6.47 -4.24 9.66
C LEU A 3 -7.71 -3.33 9.71
N ILE A 4 -7.52 -2.04 9.95
CA ILE A 4 -8.61 -1.06 10.05
C ILE A 4 -8.54 -0.07 8.88
N SER A 5 -9.66 0.08 8.16
CA SER A 5 -9.78 1.00 7.02
C SER A 5 -9.77 2.47 7.46
N GLN A 6 -9.15 3.34 6.65
CA GLN A 6 -9.22 4.81 6.82
C GLN A 6 -10.63 5.38 6.93
N ASN A 7 -11.66 4.68 6.44
CA ASN A 7 -13.05 5.12 6.58
C ASN A 7 -13.48 5.26 8.05
N MET A 8 -12.77 4.64 8.99
CA MET A 8 -13.02 4.84 10.42
C MET A 8 -12.88 6.31 10.83
N GLU A 9 -12.08 7.11 10.13
CA GLU A 9 -11.86 8.53 10.45
C GLU A 9 -13.11 9.40 10.24
N SER A 10 -14.11 8.89 9.52
CA SER A 10 -15.42 9.53 9.37
C SER A 10 -16.32 9.39 10.59
N TYR A 11 -15.87 8.67 11.63
CA TYR A 11 -16.60 8.41 12.86
C TYR A 11 -15.79 8.87 14.07
N ASP A 12 -16.45 9.09 15.20
CA ASP A 12 -15.79 9.35 16.49
C ASP A 12 -15.23 8.05 17.08
N PHE A 13 -14.23 7.51 16.40
CA PHE A 13 -13.58 6.26 16.74
C PHE A 13 -12.08 6.48 16.91
N VAL A 14 -11.50 5.88 17.94
CA VAL A 14 -10.06 5.94 18.19
C VAL A 14 -9.45 4.60 17.81
N LEU A 15 -8.38 4.62 17.01
CA LEU A 15 -7.67 3.39 16.65
C LEU A 15 -7.19 2.66 17.92
N PRO A 16 -7.56 1.37 18.09
CA PRO A 16 -7.03 0.56 19.17
C PRO A 16 -5.51 0.41 19.06
N LYS A 17 -4.87 -0.01 20.15
CA LYS A 17 -3.46 -0.44 20.09
C LYS A 17 -3.34 -1.70 19.24
N GLU A 18 -2.16 -1.92 18.66
CA GLU A 18 -1.82 -3.16 17.95
C GLU A 18 -2.68 -3.46 16.71
N VAL A 19 -3.11 -2.39 16.03
CA VAL A 19 -3.80 -2.47 14.74
C VAL A 19 -2.92 -1.92 13.63
N VAL A 20 -3.13 -2.44 12.43
CA VAL A 20 -2.54 -1.88 11.21
C VAL A 20 -3.59 -0.97 10.57
N PHE A 21 -3.23 0.29 10.37
CA PHE A 21 -4.11 1.27 9.74
C PHE A 21 -3.92 1.25 8.23
N ARG A 22 -4.97 0.85 7.51
CA ARG A 22 -4.96 0.75 6.05
C ARG A 22 -5.40 2.06 5.41
N ILE A 23 -4.49 2.66 4.67
CA ILE A 23 -4.74 3.83 3.84
C ILE A 23 -4.88 3.36 2.39
N ASN A 24 -6.08 3.49 1.85
CA ASN A 24 -6.34 3.33 0.44
C ASN A 24 -6.07 4.66 -0.27
N LEU A 25 -4.96 4.72 -1.00
CA LEU A 25 -4.49 5.96 -1.64
C LEU A 25 -5.43 6.43 -2.74
N ALA A 26 -6.28 5.54 -3.23
CA ALA A 26 -7.35 5.87 -4.16
C ALA A 26 -8.44 6.77 -3.54
N TRP A 27 -8.39 6.98 -2.21
CA TRP A 27 -9.23 7.89 -1.42
C TRP A 27 -8.39 8.88 -0.62
N CYS A 28 -7.19 9.20 -1.10
CA CYS A 28 -6.33 10.24 -0.56
C CYS A 28 -6.06 11.25 -1.68
N ASN A 29 -6.42 12.53 -1.48
CA ASN A 29 -6.48 13.56 -2.52
C ASN A 29 -5.17 14.32 -2.73
N SER A 30 -4.24 14.26 -1.78
CA SER A 30 -2.86 14.75 -1.95
C SER A 30 -1.86 13.94 -1.13
N LEU A 31 -0.57 14.06 -1.46
CA LEU A 31 0.50 13.55 -0.60
C LEU A 31 0.51 14.23 0.77
N GLU A 32 0.15 15.51 0.81
CA GLU A 32 -0.04 16.26 2.07
C GLU A 32 -1.15 15.62 2.94
N GLU A 33 -2.26 15.17 2.34
CA GLU A 33 -3.29 14.44 3.07
C GLU A 33 -2.76 13.12 3.63
N LEU A 34 -1.93 12.40 2.85
CA LEU A 34 -1.28 11.17 3.30
C LEU A 34 -0.39 11.46 4.53
N GLU A 35 0.49 12.46 4.45
CA GLU A 35 1.37 12.86 5.55
C GLU A 35 0.58 13.28 6.80
N GLY A 36 -0.54 13.99 6.62
CA GLY A 36 -1.46 14.33 7.71
C GLY A 36 -2.04 13.10 8.41
N LYS A 37 -2.49 12.09 7.63
CA LYS A 37 -3.01 10.82 8.17
C LYS A 37 -1.93 10.04 8.91
N LEU A 38 -0.72 9.99 8.38
CA LEU A 38 0.44 9.32 9.01
C LEU A 38 0.79 10.00 10.33
N THR A 39 0.85 11.33 10.35
CA THR A 39 1.19 12.12 11.56
C THR A 39 0.15 11.95 12.66
N LYS A 40 -1.14 12.04 12.31
CA LYS A 40 -2.25 11.87 13.26
C LYS A 40 -2.24 10.50 13.92
N ASN A 41 -1.87 9.46 13.17
CA ASN A 41 -1.90 8.07 13.62
C ASN A 41 -0.49 7.48 13.83
N LYS A 42 0.53 8.31 14.12
CA LYS A 42 1.96 7.91 14.20
C LYS A 42 2.27 6.73 15.13
N LYS A 43 1.35 6.40 16.04
CA LYS A 43 1.47 5.26 16.97
C LYS A 43 1.09 3.90 16.35
N SER A 44 0.42 3.91 15.21
CA SER A 44 -0.01 2.74 14.46
C SER A 44 1.05 2.28 13.46
N GLU A 45 0.96 1.01 13.05
CA GLU A 45 1.57 0.54 11.81
C GLU A 45 0.65 0.88 10.64
N PHE A 46 1.21 1.06 9.44
CA PHE A 46 0.47 1.44 8.25
C PHE A 46 0.59 0.41 7.14
N PHE A 47 -0.54 0.24 6.46
CA PHE A 47 -0.67 -0.51 5.22
C PHE A 47 -1.09 0.46 4.13
N LEU A 48 -0.25 0.68 3.13
CA LEU A 48 -0.59 1.51 1.98
C LEU A 48 -1.10 0.64 0.84
N ASP A 49 -2.21 1.06 0.21
CA ASP A 49 -2.78 0.39 -0.96
C ASP A 49 -2.77 1.34 -2.16
N LEU A 50 -1.84 1.10 -3.10
CA LEU A 50 -1.69 1.90 -4.31
C LEU A 50 -2.64 1.40 -5.41
N PRO A 51 -3.57 2.23 -5.90
CA PRO A 51 -4.42 1.87 -7.04
C PRO A 51 -3.63 1.95 -8.36
N VAL A 52 -3.14 0.82 -8.86
CA VAL A 52 -2.52 0.74 -10.20
C VAL A 52 -3.59 0.46 -11.26
N GLY A 53 -3.60 1.23 -12.36
CA GLY A 53 -4.47 0.96 -13.52
C GLY A 53 -5.96 1.23 -13.29
N ARG A 54 -6.31 2.15 -12.39
CA ARG A 54 -7.70 2.42 -12.00
C ARG A 54 -8.50 3.10 -13.12
N ILE A 55 -9.67 2.56 -13.45
CA ILE A 55 -10.66 3.16 -14.38
C ILE A 55 -11.77 3.91 -13.62
N LYS A 56 -12.07 3.51 -12.38
CA LYS A 56 -13.14 4.10 -11.54
C LYS A 56 -12.62 5.26 -10.68
N SER A 57 -13.41 6.32 -10.54
CA SER A 57 -13.12 7.43 -9.61
C SER A 57 -13.13 7.00 -8.13
N PRO A 58 -12.42 7.71 -7.23
CA PRO A 58 -11.49 8.82 -7.50
C PRO A 58 -10.23 8.40 -8.29
N ASN A 59 -9.68 9.27 -9.13
CA ASN A 59 -8.50 8.98 -9.95
C ASN A 59 -7.31 9.87 -9.54
N ASN A 60 -6.98 9.83 -8.26
CA ASN A 60 -5.82 10.55 -7.74
C ASN A 60 -4.56 9.86 -8.26
N ARG A 61 -3.66 10.63 -8.87
CA ARG A 61 -2.44 10.12 -9.50
C ARG A 61 -1.23 10.52 -8.65
N TYR A 62 -0.68 9.55 -7.94
CA TYR A 62 0.67 9.61 -7.38
C TYR A 62 1.49 8.56 -8.11
N SER A 63 2.72 8.88 -8.47
CA SER A 63 3.65 7.84 -8.90
C SER A 63 4.24 7.13 -7.68
N LEU A 64 4.77 5.92 -7.89
CA LEU A 64 5.57 5.25 -6.87
C LEU A 64 6.76 6.14 -6.44
N ASP A 65 7.38 6.85 -7.38
CA ASP A 65 8.52 7.73 -7.13
C ASP A 65 8.17 8.89 -6.19
N ASP A 66 7.00 9.52 -6.37
CA ASP A 66 6.54 10.60 -5.48
C ASP A 66 6.32 10.10 -4.04
N MET A 67 6.03 8.81 -3.87
CA MET A 67 5.76 8.22 -2.56
C MET A 67 7.00 7.78 -1.81
N ILE A 68 8.10 7.46 -2.49
CA ILE A 68 9.32 6.93 -1.85
C ILE A 68 9.79 7.82 -0.70
N PRO A 69 9.91 9.16 -0.84
CA PRO A 69 10.37 10.01 0.27
C PRO A 69 9.47 9.93 1.50
N ILE A 70 8.15 9.81 1.31
CA ILE A 70 7.17 9.71 2.41
C ILE A 70 7.28 8.35 3.09
N ILE A 71 7.47 7.28 2.32
CA ILE A 71 7.66 5.92 2.84
C ILE A 71 8.93 5.87 3.69
N GLU A 72 10.05 6.37 3.17
CA GLU A 72 11.34 6.39 3.88
C GLU A 72 11.31 7.24 5.15
N ALA A 73 10.61 8.38 5.12
CA ALA A 73 10.43 9.25 6.29
C ALA A 73 9.52 8.64 7.37
N ASN A 74 8.76 7.59 7.07
CA ASN A 74 7.80 6.96 7.97
C ASN A 74 7.99 5.43 8.06
N PRO A 75 9.00 4.94 8.83
CA PRO A 75 9.32 3.51 8.96
C PRO A 75 8.21 2.61 9.53
N ARG A 76 7.10 3.19 9.97
CA ARG A 76 5.91 2.48 10.44
C ARG A 76 4.96 2.11 9.31
N ILE A 77 5.20 2.60 8.10
CA ILE A 77 4.65 1.99 6.89
C ILE A 77 5.36 0.65 6.74
N THR A 78 4.68 -0.42 7.09
CA THR A 78 5.27 -1.77 7.14
C THR A 78 4.72 -2.66 6.03
N TYR A 79 3.60 -2.28 5.41
CA TYR A 79 2.96 -3.04 4.33
C TYR A 79 2.64 -2.15 3.14
N PHE A 80 2.84 -2.68 1.93
CA PHE A 80 2.52 -1.99 0.68
C PHE A 80 1.84 -2.95 -0.29
N ALA A 81 0.60 -2.65 -0.70
CA ALA A 81 -0.14 -3.49 -1.62
C ALA A 81 0.11 -3.11 -3.09
N VAL A 82 0.34 -4.13 -3.91
CA VAL A 82 0.53 -4.00 -5.35
C VAL A 82 -0.65 -4.66 -6.05
N SER A 83 -1.42 -3.86 -6.80
CA SER A 83 -2.60 -4.31 -7.54
C SER A 83 -2.23 -4.87 -8.92
N ASN A 84 -3.09 -5.71 -9.49
CA ASN A 84 -2.99 -6.20 -10.88
C ASN A 84 -1.65 -6.86 -11.23
N VAL A 85 -1.09 -7.65 -10.31
CA VAL A 85 0.15 -8.40 -10.56
C VAL A 85 -0.18 -9.62 -11.40
N GLU A 86 0.30 -9.67 -12.64
CA GLU A 86 0.09 -10.82 -13.54
C GLU A 86 1.35 -11.66 -13.75
N ASN A 87 2.54 -11.07 -13.54
CA ASN A 87 3.83 -11.73 -13.70
C ASN A 87 4.93 -11.01 -12.87
N LYS A 88 6.15 -11.56 -12.82
CA LYS A 88 7.26 -10.99 -12.03
C LYS A 88 7.68 -9.57 -12.47
N ASN A 89 7.52 -9.22 -13.74
CA ASN A 89 7.98 -7.91 -14.23
C ASN A 89 7.11 -6.78 -13.68
N ASP A 90 5.85 -7.07 -13.36
CA ASP A 90 4.95 -6.11 -12.71
C ASP A 90 5.44 -5.74 -11.29
N LEU A 91 6.24 -6.62 -10.67
CA LEU A 91 6.79 -6.41 -9.33
C LEU A 91 8.14 -5.69 -9.32
N GLN A 92 8.87 -5.73 -10.43
CA GLN A 92 10.23 -5.22 -10.51
C GLN A 92 10.37 -3.76 -10.03
N PRO A 93 9.51 -2.80 -10.42
CA PRO A 93 9.63 -1.42 -9.94
C PRO A 93 9.48 -1.29 -8.42
N PHE A 94 8.66 -2.14 -7.80
CA PHE A 94 8.44 -2.13 -6.36
C PHE A 94 9.61 -2.77 -5.61
N LEU A 95 10.13 -3.89 -6.12
CA LEU A 95 11.29 -4.59 -5.54
C LEU A 95 12.60 -3.80 -5.63
N GLU A 96 12.71 -2.89 -6.59
CA GLU A 96 13.87 -2.00 -6.79
C GLU A 96 13.79 -0.72 -5.96
N LYS A 97 12.60 -0.16 -5.75
CA LYS A 97 12.42 1.18 -5.17
C LYS A 97 11.92 1.18 -3.73
N LEU A 98 11.15 0.17 -3.30
CA LEU A 98 10.66 0.13 -1.92
C LEU A 98 11.79 -0.26 -0.96
N PRO A 99 11.85 0.33 0.24
CA PRO A 99 12.79 -0.10 1.27
C PRO A 99 12.61 -1.58 1.64
N ASP A 100 13.72 -2.27 1.95
CA ASP A 100 13.72 -3.72 2.23
C ASP A 100 12.88 -4.13 3.45
N TYR A 101 12.55 -3.21 4.35
CA TYR A 101 11.68 -3.47 5.51
C TYR A 101 10.18 -3.53 5.15
N ILE A 102 9.81 -3.15 3.92
CA ILE A 102 8.42 -3.15 3.47
C ILE A 102 7.97 -4.56 3.11
N ASN A 103 6.90 -5.02 3.75
CA ASN A 103 6.21 -6.23 3.37
C ASN A 103 5.31 -5.95 2.17
N ILE A 104 5.72 -6.41 1.00
CA ILE A 104 4.91 -6.29 -0.22
C ILE A 104 3.74 -7.27 -0.16
N VAL A 105 2.53 -6.76 -0.37
CA VAL A 105 1.28 -7.54 -0.38
C VAL A 105 0.71 -7.59 -1.79
N LEU A 106 0.79 -8.75 -2.41
CA LEU A 106 0.37 -8.96 -3.79
C LEU A 106 -1.15 -9.15 -3.90
N LYS A 107 -1.79 -8.44 -4.82
CA LYS A 107 -3.21 -8.64 -5.13
C LYS A 107 -3.33 -9.37 -6.47
N ILE A 108 -3.72 -10.64 -6.37
CA ILE A 108 -3.94 -11.56 -7.49
C ILE A 108 -5.40 -11.42 -7.93
N GLU A 109 -5.61 -10.78 -9.08
CA GLU A 109 -6.95 -10.33 -9.51
C GLU A 109 -7.38 -10.90 -10.89
N SER A 110 -6.54 -11.75 -11.52
CA SER A 110 -6.85 -12.36 -12.82
C SER A 110 -6.49 -13.86 -12.88
N PRO A 111 -7.13 -14.67 -13.76
CA PRO A 111 -6.76 -16.08 -13.96
C PRO A 111 -5.30 -16.24 -14.38
N ARG A 112 -4.78 -15.33 -15.21
CA ARG A 112 -3.37 -15.30 -15.62
C ARG A 112 -2.43 -15.16 -14.43
N ALA A 113 -2.77 -14.29 -13.48
CA ALA A 113 -2.00 -14.14 -12.24
C ALA A 113 -2.01 -15.42 -11.39
N VAL A 114 -3.12 -16.17 -11.39
CA VAL A 114 -3.21 -17.48 -10.71
C VAL A 114 -2.33 -18.52 -11.42
N GLU A 115 -2.34 -18.57 -12.76
CA GLU A 115 -1.48 -19.46 -13.55
C GLU A 115 0.02 -19.17 -13.30
N ASN A 116 0.37 -17.90 -13.13
CA ASN A 116 1.74 -17.45 -12.87
C ASN A 116 2.11 -17.37 -11.38
N ILE A 117 1.25 -17.84 -10.46
CA ILE A 117 1.41 -17.60 -9.02
C ILE A 117 2.77 -18.05 -8.48
N LYS A 118 3.31 -19.15 -9.01
CA LYS A 118 4.62 -19.66 -8.60
C LYS A 118 5.74 -18.67 -8.95
N GLU A 119 5.80 -18.20 -10.20
CA GLU A 119 6.80 -17.23 -10.65
C GLU A 119 6.70 -15.92 -9.85
N ILE A 120 5.46 -15.45 -9.63
CA ILE A 120 5.17 -14.26 -8.86
C ILE A 120 5.72 -14.41 -7.42
N CYS A 121 5.39 -15.51 -6.73
CA CYS A 121 5.86 -15.76 -5.38
C CYS A 121 7.38 -15.94 -5.30
N ASP A 122 7.99 -16.63 -6.27
CA ASP A 122 9.45 -16.84 -6.32
C ASP A 122 10.23 -15.53 -6.52
N SER A 123 9.59 -14.49 -7.07
CA SER A 123 10.22 -13.18 -7.30
C SER A 123 10.28 -12.28 -6.06
N LEU A 124 9.51 -12.59 -5.02
CA LEU A 124 9.58 -11.85 -3.76
C LEU A 124 10.92 -12.13 -3.07
N LYS A 125 11.66 -11.07 -2.75
CA LYS A 125 12.89 -11.15 -1.94
C LYS A 125 12.53 -11.68 -0.54
N LYS A 126 13.36 -12.56 0.00
CA LYS A 126 13.26 -13.05 1.38
C LYS A 126 13.86 -12.06 2.37
#